data_AF-A0A2E0BIK6-F1
#
_entry.id   AF-A0A2E0BIK6-F1
#
_cell.length_a   1.000
_cell.length_b   1.000
_cell.length_c   1.000
_cell.angle_alpha   90.00
_cell.angle_beta   90.00
_cell.angle_gamma   90.00
#
_symmetry.space_group_name_H-M   'P 1'
#
loop_
_entity.id
_entity.type
_entity.pdbx_description
1 polymer ?
#
loop_
_entity_poly.entity_id
_entity_poly.type
_entity_poly.pdbx_seq_one_letter_code
_entity_poly.pdbx_strand_id
1 'polypeptide(L)'
;MKVLLLAGTNEARLLAPKLLARGFDVTASLVGSTRAPRSLGCKTRFGGFGGDKGFMSWLDTSKTNIVIDATHPFAFKITERTQRLCMEKKIPYMFILRNEWVPKEVVNCTSVETYREAISKISAGSRIFLATGRQSLDEFSLLTDSYIFCRLIDKPTENFPFQNGEYVVGRPPFTVTDEVNLFKKLEVDILVLKNSGGESSKAKLRAANILKIPVIMLVRPDYSGINSVNSIYQCLEWVSEIDKNRK
;
A
#
# COMPACT_ATOMS: atom_id res chain seq x y z
N MET A 1 -16.85 14.37 -16.17
CA MET A 1 -15.42 14.75 -16.04
C MET A 1 -14.52 13.52 -16.15
N LYS A 2 -13.26 13.67 -16.56
CA LYS A 2 -12.26 12.59 -16.63
C LYS A 2 -11.44 12.51 -15.35
N VAL A 3 -11.43 11.33 -14.72
CA VAL A 3 -10.73 11.07 -13.46
C VAL A 3 -9.56 10.12 -13.71
N LEU A 4 -8.36 10.53 -13.28
CA LEU A 4 -7.24 9.62 -13.13
C LEU A 4 -7.23 9.08 -11.69
N LEU A 5 -7.42 7.77 -11.54
CA LEU A 5 -7.35 7.08 -10.26
C LEU A 5 -6.00 6.37 -10.13
N LEU A 6 -5.08 6.90 -9.32
CA LEU A 6 -3.86 6.17 -8.98
C LEU A 6 -4.22 5.05 -8.00
N ALA A 7 -4.17 3.81 -8.46
CA ALA A 7 -4.70 2.66 -7.74
C ALA A 7 -3.58 1.83 -7.07
N GLY A 8 -3.99 0.75 -6.40
CA GLY A 8 -3.07 -0.17 -5.74
C GLY A 8 -3.55 -0.65 -4.36
N THR A 9 -4.64 -0.07 -3.88
CA THR A 9 -5.24 -0.41 -2.59
C THR A 9 -6.66 -0.94 -2.72
N ASN A 10 -7.25 -1.35 -1.60
CA ASN A 10 -8.66 -1.74 -1.58
C ASN A 10 -9.57 -0.51 -1.74
N GLU A 11 -9.14 0.66 -1.28
CA GLU A 11 -9.87 1.91 -1.42
C GLU A 11 -10.11 2.24 -2.90
N ALA A 12 -9.10 2.09 -3.75
CA ALA A 12 -9.23 2.26 -5.19
C ALA A 12 -10.29 1.32 -5.80
N ARG A 13 -10.33 0.05 -5.37
CA ARG A 13 -11.32 -0.95 -5.85
C ARG A 13 -12.75 -0.59 -5.48
N LEU A 14 -12.94 -0.07 -4.28
CA LEU A 14 -14.25 0.32 -3.79
C LEU A 14 -14.70 1.68 -4.34
N LEU A 15 -13.76 2.55 -4.72
CA LEU A 15 -14.04 3.88 -5.23
C LEU A 15 -14.36 3.90 -6.73
N ALA A 16 -13.58 3.21 -7.57
CA ALA A 16 -13.77 3.19 -9.02
C ALA A 16 -15.23 2.97 -9.47
N PRO A 17 -15.95 1.91 -9.03
CA PRO A 17 -17.33 1.69 -9.44
C PRO A 17 -18.29 2.80 -8.95
N LYS A 18 -18.01 3.41 -7.79
CA LYS A 18 -18.82 4.52 -7.24
C LYS A 18 -18.67 5.81 -8.05
N LEU A 19 -17.48 6.04 -8.62
CA LEU A 19 -17.24 7.15 -9.54
C LEU A 19 -17.91 6.90 -10.89
N LEU A 20 -17.79 5.69 -11.44
CA LEU A 20 -18.48 5.33 -12.70
C LEU A 20 -20.00 5.49 -12.58
N ALA A 21 -20.60 5.01 -11.49
CA ALA A 21 -22.04 5.14 -11.24
C ALA A 21 -22.52 6.60 -11.14
N ARG A 22 -21.61 7.55 -10.88
CA ARG A 22 -21.89 9.00 -10.87
C ARG A 22 -21.63 9.67 -12.23
N GLY A 23 -21.28 8.91 -13.27
CA GLY A 23 -21.05 9.41 -14.63
C GLY A 23 -19.64 9.95 -14.91
N PHE A 24 -18.66 9.66 -14.04
CA PHE A 24 -17.27 10.02 -14.30
C PHE A 24 -16.61 9.06 -15.31
N ASP A 25 -15.78 9.59 -16.24
CA ASP A 25 -14.92 8.76 -17.11
C ASP A 25 -13.63 8.45 -16.34
N VAL A 26 -13.57 7.27 -15.73
CA VAL A 26 -12.48 6.86 -14.83
C VAL A 26 -11.43 6.07 -15.60
N THR A 27 -10.17 6.49 -15.50
CA THR A 27 -9.01 5.69 -15.88
C THR A 27 -8.17 5.39 -14.64
N ALA A 28 -8.09 4.12 -14.27
CA ALA A 28 -7.22 3.65 -13.19
C ALA A 28 -5.79 3.42 -13.67
N SER A 29 -4.82 3.66 -12.80
CA SER A 29 -3.40 3.45 -13.07
C SER A 29 -2.77 2.54 -12.02
N LEU A 30 -2.14 1.45 -12.47
CA LEU A 30 -1.43 0.49 -11.61
C LEU A 30 0.04 0.40 -12.03
N VAL A 31 0.95 0.48 -11.06
CA VAL A 31 2.41 0.41 -11.31
C VAL A 31 2.89 -1.00 -11.71
N GLY A 32 2.04 -2.03 -11.57
CA GLY A 32 2.29 -3.36 -12.12
C GLY A 32 2.97 -4.35 -11.16
N SER A 33 2.77 -4.22 -9.85
CA SER A 33 3.33 -5.16 -8.86
C SER A 33 2.67 -6.55 -8.86
N THR A 34 1.57 -6.73 -9.60
CA THR A 34 0.87 -8.02 -9.74
C THR A 34 0.58 -8.33 -11.21
N ARG A 35 0.81 -9.58 -11.64
CA ARG A 35 0.61 -10.09 -13.01
C ARG A 35 -0.85 -10.11 -13.43
N ALA A 36 -1.76 -10.37 -12.49
CA ALA A 36 -3.21 -10.39 -12.73
C ALA A 36 -3.95 -9.60 -11.64
N PRO A 37 -3.94 -8.25 -11.71
CA PRO A 37 -4.68 -7.42 -10.78
C PRO A 37 -6.18 -7.65 -10.97
N ARG A 38 -6.93 -7.71 -9.86
CA ARG A 38 -8.39 -7.78 -9.92
C ARG A 38 -8.93 -6.58 -10.70
N SER A 39 -9.94 -6.81 -11.53
CA SER A 39 -10.61 -5.76 -12.29
C SER A 39 -11.13 -4.65 -11.36
N LEU A 40 -10.95 -3.40 -11.79
CA LEU A 40 -11.48 -2.20 -11.14
C LEU A 40 -12.81 -1.74 -11.75
N GLY A 41 -13.31 -2.46 -12.77
CA GLY A 41 -14.53 -2.11 -13.50
C GLY A 41 -14.41 -0.88 -14.41
N CYS A 42 -13.21 -0.32 -14.58
CA CYS A 42 -12.93 0.86 -15.41
C CYS A 42 -11.73 0.64 -16.35
N LYS A 43 -11.52 1.57 -17.29
CA LYS A 43 -10.31 1.60 -18.13
C LYS A 43 -9.09 1.59 -17.21
N THR A 44 -8.15 0.68 -17.45
CA THR A 44 -6.99 0.51 -16.57
C THR A 44 -5.71 0.54 -17.39
N ARG A 45 -4.76 1.39 -16.99
CA ARG A 45 -3.40 1.42 -17.52
C ARG A 45 -2.41 0.76 -16.56
N PHE A 46 -1.36 0.19 -17.13
CA PHE A 46 -0.29 -0.49 -16.41
C PHE A 46 1.06 0.18 -16.62
N GLY A 47 1.93 0.08 -15.61
CA GLY A 47 3.29 0.60 -15.63
C GLY A 47 3.41 2.03 -15.11
N GLY A 48 4.65 2.49 -14.94
CA GLY A 48 4.96 3.86 -14.55
C GLY A 48 4.54 4.89 -15.60
N PHE A 49 4.67 6.18 -15.26
CA PHE A 49 4.40 7.28 -16.18
C PHE A 49 5.67 7.81 -16.87
N GLY A 50 6.87 7.30 -16.54
CA GLY A 50 8.13 7.86 -17.06
C GLY A 50 8.56 9.14 -16.35
N GLY A 51 8.46 9.15 -15.01
CA GLY A 51 8.80 10.32 -14.19
C GLY A 51 7.83 11.49 -14.35
N ASP A 52 8.31 12.69 -14.07
CA ASP A 52 7.51 13.91 -14.05
C ASP A 52 7.02 14.30 -15.44
N LYS A 53 7.93 14.33 -16.42
CA LYS A 53 7.62 14.70 -17.81
C LYS A 53 6.53 13.81 -18.39
N GLY A 54 6.67 12.49 -18.21
CA GLY A 54 5.68 11.57 -18.76
C GLY A 54 4.35 11.58 -17.99
N PHE A 55 4.35 11.88 -16.68
CA PHE A 55 3.10 12.11 -15.95
C PHE A 55 2.37 13.37 -16.43
N MET A 56 3.11 14.46 -16.62
CA MET A 56 2.58 15.72 -17.15
C MET A 56 2.00 15.54 -18.56
N SER A 57 2.72 14.85 -19.44
CA SER A 57 2.26 14.52 -20.79
C SER A 57 0.99 13.65 -20.75
N TRP A 58 0.92 12.69 -19.84
CA TRP A 58 -0.30 11.90 -19.64
C TRP A 58 -1.50 12.78 -19.25
N LEU A 59 -1.33 13.69 -18.28
CA LEU A 59 -2.42 14.57 -17.83
C LEU A 59 -2.99 15.39 -19.00
N ASP A 60 -2.11 15.90 -19.89
CA ASP A 60 -2.50 16.70 -21.05
C ASP A 60 -3.22 15.86 -22.11
N THR A 61 -2.60 14.75 -22.53
CA THR A 61 -3.12 13.88 -23.60
C THR A 61 -4.43 13.20 -23.21
N SER A 62 -4.54 12.74 -21.96
CA SER A 62 -5.77 12.13 -21.43
C SER A 62 -6.87 13.17 -21.18
N LYS A 63 -6.52 14.47 -21.13
CA LYS A 63 -7.39 15.58 -20.71
C LYS A 63 -7.95 15.35 -19.30
N THR A 64 -7.09 14.90 -18.38
CA THR A 64 -7.47 14.60 -16.99
C THR A 64 -8.01 15.86 -16.32
N ASN A 65 -9.17 15.74 -15.67
CA ASN A 65 -9.78 16.86 -14.93
C ASN A 65 -9.54 16.78 -13.43
N ILE A 66 -9.44 15.56 -12.87
CA ILE A 66 -9.23 15.32 -11.44
C ILE A 66 -8.28 14.15 -11.30
N VAL A 67 -7.36 14.23 -10.33
CA VAL A 67 -6.55 13.09 -9.91
C VAL A 67 -6.96 12.67 -8.50
N ILE A 68 -7.30 11.39 -8.34
CA ILE A 68 -7.52 10.78 -7.03
C ILE A 68 -6.39 9.79 -6.79
N ASP A 69 -5.66 9.99 -5.71
CA ASP A 69 -4.62 9.09 -5.27
C ASP A 69 -5.19 8.12 -4.23
N ALA A 70 -5.24 6.85 -4.59
CA ALA A 70 -5.57 5.74 -3.72
C ALA A 70 -4.44 4.70 -3.76
N THR A 71 -3.19 5.15 -3.87
CA THR A 71 -2.00 4.32 -3.75
C THR A 71 -1.74 3.94 -2.30
N HIS A 72 -0.79 3.02 -2.07
CA HIS A 72 -0.47 2.55 -0.73
C HIS A 72 0.13 3.69 0.12
N PRO A 73 -0.14 3.79 1.45
CA PRO A 73 0.48 4.79 2.33
C PRO A 73 2.02 4.76 2.47
N PHE A 74 2.71 3.90 1.71
CA PHE A 74 4.17 3.86 1.64
C PHE A 74 4.66 4.16 0.21
N ALA A 75 3.75 4.50 -0.71
CA ALA A 75 4.05 4.96 -2.05
C ALA A 75 4.28 6.48 -2.09
N PHE A 76 4.92 7.02 -1.04
CA PHE A 76 5.08 8.45 -0.82
C PHE A 76 5.64 9.21 -2.02
N LYS A 77 6.66 8.66 -2.69
CA LYS A 77 7.23 9.24 -3.92
C LYS A 77 6.19 9.44 -5.03
N ILE A 78 5.19 8.55 -5.15
CA ILE A 78 4.10 8.70 -6.12
C ILE A 78 3.17 9.82 -5.67
N THR A 79 2.78 9.82 -4.40
CA THR A 79 1.89 10.84 -3.80
C THR A 79 2.48 12.24 -3.90
N GLU A 80 3.69 12.45 -3.38
CA GLU A 80 4.40 13.73 -3.38
C GLU A 80 4.54 14.29 -4.79
N ARG A 81 5.09 13.51 -5.72
CA ARG A 81 5.20 13.88 -7.14
C ARG A 81 3.85 14.27 -7.73
N THR A 82 2.82 13.47 -7.47
CA THR A 82 1.50 13.69 -8.06
C THR A 82 0.88 14.98 -7.57
N GLN A 83 0.89 15.24 -6.26
CA GLN A 83 0.36 16.47 -5.71
C GLN A 83 1.07 17.69 -6.29
N ARG A 84 2.41 17.68 -6.27
CA ARG A 84 3.21 18.79 -6.78
C ARG A 84 2.87 19.11 -8.23
N LEU A 85 2.86 18.10 -9.11
CA LEU A 85 2.57 18.29 -10.53
C LEU A 85 1.10 18.67 -10.80
N CYS A 86 0.15 18.16 -10.01
CA CYS A 86 -1.25 18.55 -10.10
C CYS A 86 -1.44 20.02 -9.69
N MET A 87 -0.75 20.47 -8.65
CA MET A 87 -0.75 21.87 -8.22
C MET A 87 -0.15 22.79 -9.30
N GLU A 88 0.98 22.42 -9.90
CA GLU A 88 1.58 23.14 -11.05
C GLU A 88 0.59 23.28 -12.21
N LYS A 89 -0.21 22.24 -12.50
CA LYS A 89 -1.23 22.25 -13.56
C LYS A 89 -2.61 22.75 -13.15
N LYS A 90 -2.79 23.14 -11.88
CA LYS A 90 -4.10 23.50 -11.31
C LYS A 90 -5.16 22.41 -11.53
N ILE A 91 -4.75 21.14 -11.51
CA ILE A 91 -5.65 19.99 -11.55
C ILE A 91 -6.00 19.61 -10.11
N PRO A 92 -7.28 19.54 -9.72
CA PRO A 92 -7.68 19.08 -8.40
C PRO A 92 -7.11 17.70 -8.08
N TYR A 93 -6.51 17.61 -6.90
CA TYR A 93 -5.85 16.42 -6.38
C TYR A 93 -6.37 16.09 -4.97
N MET A 94 -6.65 14.81 -4.72
CA MET A 94 -6.99 14.31 -3.39
C MET A 94 -6.37 12.94 -3.14
N PHE A 95 -5.68 12.78 -2.02
CA PHE A 95 -5.17 11.50 -1.54
C PHE A 95 -6.12 10.85 -0.53
N ILE A 96 -6.37 9.56 -0.66
CA ILE A 96 -7.12 8.78 0.33
C ILE A 96 -6.13 8.14 1.30
N LEU A 97 -5.90 8.81 2.42
CA LEU A 97 -5.03 8.34 3.50
C LEU A 97 -5.87 7.83 4.67
N ARG A 98 -6.21 6.54 4.62
CA ARG A 98 -6.90 5.87 5.74
C ARG A 98 -6.12 6.03 7.06
N ASN A 99 -6.84 6.02 8.19
CA ASN A 99 -6.24 6.07 9.52
C ASN A 99 -5.17 4.99 9.71
N GLU A 100 -4.07 5.38 10.34
CA GLU A 100 -3.02 4.44 10.75
C GLU A 100 -3.49 3.54 11.87
N TRP A 101 -2.81 2.39 12.05
CA TRP A 101 -3.00 1.62 13.26
C TRP A 101 -2.26 2.28 14.40
N VAL A 102 -2.82 2.20 15.60
CA VAL A 102 -2.19 2.70 16.81
C VAL A 102 -1.34 1.57 17.41
N PRO A 103 0.01 1.69 17.44
CA PRO A 103 0.89 0.61 17.88
C PRO A 103 0.57 0.09 19.30
N LYS A 104 0.14 0.98 20.20
CA LYS A 104 -0.22 0.63 21.58
C LYS A 104 -1.38 -0.36 21.73
N GLU A 105 -2.18 -0.57 20.67
CA GLU A 105 -3.24 -1.57 20.63
C GLU A 105 -2.72 -2.99 20.33
N VAL A 106 -1.43 -3.13 20.04
CA VAL A 106 -0.78 -4.39 19.68
C VAL A 106 0.26 -4.72 20.74
N VAL A 107 0.11 -5.87 21.40
CA VAL A 107 1.06 -6.34 22.42
C VAL A 107 2.44 -6.50 21.79
N ASN A 108 3.49 -6.01 22.48
CA ASN A 108 4.89 -6.08 22.06
C ASN A 108 5.16 -5.47 20.67
N CYS A 109 4.47 -4.37 20.34
CA CYS A 109 4.71 -3.63 19.10
C CYS A 109 5.73 -2.50 19.31
N THR A 110 6.80 -2.53 18.52
CA THR A 110 7.81 -1.49 18.48
C THR A 110 7.72 -0.74 17.15
N SER A 111 7.56 0.58 17.21
CA SER A 111 7.63 1.46 16.04
C SER A 111 9.07 1.74 15.65
N VAL A 112 9.34 1.80 14.35
CA VAL A 112 10.67 2.12 13.78
C VAL A 112 10.53 3.00 12.54
N GLU A 113 11.52 3.83 12.26
CA GLU A 113 11.51 4.75 11.10
C GLU A 113 12.17 4.15 9.86
N THR A 114 13.10 3.22 10.05
CA THR A 114 13.92 2.67 8.96
C THR A 114 14.02 1.15 9.03
N TYR A 115 14.33 0.51 7.89
CA TYR A 115 14.64 -0.93 7.89
C TYR A 115 15.89 -1.25 8.72
N ARG A 116 16.88 -0.35 8.73
CA ARG A 116 18.07 -0.50 9.57
C ARG A 116 17.71 -0.56 11.06
N GLU A 117 16.83 0.31 11.52
CA GLU A 117 16.34 0.25 12.90
C GLU A 117 15.53 -1.03 13.13
N ALA A 118 14.67 -1.43 12.18
CA ALA A 118 13.94 -2.70 12.27
C ALA A 118 14.89 -3.90 12.47
N ILE A 119 15.95 -3.98 11.67
CA ILE A 119 16.99 -5.03 11.73
C ILE A 119 17.69 -5.03 13.08
N SER A 120 18.01 -3.85 13.63
CA SER A 120 18.68 -3.73 14.94
C SER A 120 17.86 -4.28 16.12
N LYS A 121 16.55 -4.48 15.95
CA LYS A 121 15.64 -5.00 17.00
C LYS A 121 15.28 -6.47 16.81
N ILE A 122 15.85 -7.13 15.81
CA ILE A 122 15.63 -8.55 15.53
C ILE A 122 16.68 -9.36 16.29
N SER A 123 16.24 -10.29 17.12
CA SER A 123 17.13 -11.23 17.81
C SER A 123 17.73 -12.23 16.82
N ALA A 124 19.00 -12.58 16.98
CA ALA A 124 19.64 -13.64 16.20
C ALA A 124 18.89 -14.98 16.36
N GLY A 125 18.87 -15.81 15.32
CA GLY A 125 18.13 -17.09 15.33
C GLY A 125 16.63 -16.98 15.06
N SER A 126 16.06 -15.78 14.94
CA SER A 126 14.61 -15.60 14.82
C SER A 126 14.05 -16.06 13.47
N ARG A 127 12.80 -16.51 13.47
CA ARG A 127 11.99 -16.77 12.28
C ARG A 127 11.10 -15.57 12.00
N ILE A 128 11.41 -14.84 10.95
CA ILE A 128 10.89 -13.50 10.70
C ILE A 128 9.88 -13.53 9.57
N PHE A 129 8.67 -13.02 9.84
CA PHE A 129 7.68 -12.81 8.81
C PHE A 129 7.71 -11.36 8.31
N LEU A 130 8.16 -11.16 7.07
CA LEU A 130 8.17 -9.87 6.40
C LEU A 130 6.86 -9.65 5.63
N ALA A 131 6.00 -8.79 6.18
CA ALA A 131 4.82 -8.24 5.51
C ALA A 131 5.09 -6.82 4.95
N THR A 132 6.32 -6.56 4.54
CA THR A 132 6.80 -5.28 3.97
C THR A 132 6.80 -5.28 2.42
N GLY A 133 6.70 -6.47 1.81
CA GLY A 133 6.66 -6.70 0.37
C GLY A 133 8.05 -6.91 -0.26
N ARG A 134 8.07 -7.41 -1.50
CA ARG A 134 9.31 -7.80 -2.21
C ARG A 134 10.35 -6.69 -2.30
N GLN A 135 9.90 -5.46 -2.55
CA GLN A 135 10.78 -4.32 -2.83
C GLN A 135 11.68 -3.92 -1.67
N SER A 136 11.38 -4.37 -0.46
CA SER A 136 12.18 -4.11 0.73
C SER A 136 12.92 -5.35 1.23
N LEU A 137 12.91 -6.46 0.48
CA LEU A 137 13.51 -7.70 0.93
C LEU A 137 15.03 -7.59 1.08
N ASP A 138 15.69 -6.94 0.12
CA ASP A 138 17.16 -6.83 0.06
C ASP A 138 17.76 -6.07 1.26
N GLU A 139 16.96 -5.20 1.89
CA GLU A 139 17.32 -4.49 3.13
C GLU A 139 17.65 -5.47 4.26
N PHE A 140 17.03 -6.65 4.28
CA PHE A 140 17.20 -7.66 5.33
C PHE A 140 18.32 -8.67 5.04
N SER A 141 19.15 -8.43 4.02
CA SER A 141 20.25 -9.32 3.60
C SER A 141 21.31 -9.57 4.68
N LEU A 142 21.42 -8.68 5.69
CA LEU A 142 22.38 -8.80 6.79
C LEU A 142 21.94 -9.77 7.89
N LEU A 143 20.70 -10.27 7.86
CA LEU A 143 20.18 -11.18 8.87
C LEU A 143 20.52 -12.64 8.55
N THR A 144 21.81 -12.98 8.51
CA THR A 144 22.31 -14.31 8.08
C THR A 144 21.95 -15.44 9.06
N ASP A 145 21.78 -15.13 10.34
CA ASP A 145 21.51 -16.12 11.39
C ASP A 145 20.01 -16.31 11.66
N SER A 146 19.13 -15.63 10.92
CA SER A 146 17.67 -15.70 11.06
C SER A 146 17.04 -16.41 9.86
N TYR A 147 15.77 -16.82 9.92
CA TYR A 147 15.06 -17.36 8.77
C TYR A 147 13.97 -16.39 8.30
N ILE A 148 13.95 -16.04 7.02
CA ILE A 148 13.10 -14.95 6.50
C ILE A 148 11.97 -15.49 5.61
N PHE A 149 10.73 -15.21 6.00
CA PHE A 149 9.55 -15.39 5.16
C PHE A 149 9.15 -14.06 4.52
N CYS A 150 9.17 -13.96 3.20
CA CYS A 150 8.66 -12.76 2.50
C CYS A 150 7.34 -13.06 1.80
N ARG A 151 6.28 -12.33 2.15
CA ARG A 151 4.97 -12.55 1.51
C ARG A 151 4.87 -11.88 0.14
N LEU A 152 4.46 -12.65 -0.88
CA LEU A 152 4.17 -12.17 -2.23
C LEU A 152 2.73 -12.47 -2.63
N ILE A 153 2.15 -11.62 -3.49
CA ILE A 153 0.82 -11.86 -4.06
C ILE A 153 0.87 -12.91 -5.17
N ASP A 154 1.85 -12.79 -6.07
CA ASP A 154 2.02 -13.69 -7.20
C ASP A 154 3.25 -14.58 -7.00
N LYS A 155 3.21 -15.75 -7.63
CA LYS A 155 4.34 -16.67 -7.63
C LYS A 155 5.58 -15.97 -8.19
N PRO A 156 6.72 -15.97 -7.48
CA PRO A 156 7.94 -15.34 -7.96
C PRO A 156 8.45 -16.05 -9.22
N THR A 157 9.08 -15.29 -10.12
CA THR A 157 9.86 -15.83 -11.26
C THR A 157 11.28 -16.21 -10.89
N GLU A 158 11.77 -15.70 -9.76
CA GLU A 158 13.14 -15.86 -9.31
C GLU A 158 13.14 -16.57 -7.97
N ASN A 159 14.26 -17.21 -7.66
CA ASN A 159 14.47 -17.82 -6.35
C ASN A 159 14.52 -16.75 -5.26
N PHE A 160 14.32 -17.19 -4.02
CA PHE A 160 14.55 -16.32 -2.88
C PHE A 160 16.03 -15.88 -2.87
N PRO A 161 16.33 -14.59 -2.65
CA PRO A 161 17.69 -14.06 -2.81
C PRO A 161 18.66 -14.51 -1.70
N PHE A 162 18.14 -15.04 -0.59
CA PHE A 162 18.95 -15.47 0.55
C PHE A 162 18.89 -16.99 0.73
N GLN A 163 19.94 -17.58 1.29
CA GLN A 163 19.96 -19.02 1.59
C GLN A 163 19.03 -19.41 2.75
N ASN A 164 18.73 -18.44 3.61
CA ASN A 164 18.00 -18.56 4.86
C ASN A 164 16.60 -17.90 4.75
N GLY A 165 15.86 -18.22 3.70
CA GLY A 165 14.48 -17.77 3.61
C GLY A 165 13.72 -18.26 2.39
N GLU A 166 12.44 -17.90 2.37
CA GLU A 166 11.53 -18.32 1.31
C GLU A 166 10.38 -17.32 1.08
N TYR A 167 9.78 -17.44 -0.11
CA TYR A 167 8.59 -16.70 -0.46
C TYR A 167 7.33 -17.40 0.03
N VAL A 168 6.48 -16.69 0.75
CA VAL A 168 5.14 -17.13 1.12
C VAL A 168 4.15 -16.52 0.15
N VAL A 169 3.57 -17.32 -0.74
CA VAL A 169 2.59 -16.82 -1.72
C VAL A 169 1.21 -16.77 -1.08
N GLY A 170 0.58 -15.60 -1.10
CA GLY A 170 -0.77 -15.39 -0.58
C GLY A 170 -1.39 -14.12 -1.13
N ARG A 171 -2.68 -14.17 -1.49
CA ARG A 171 -3.40 -13.04 -2.06
C ARG A 171 -4.50 -12.56 -1.09
N PRO A 172 -4.54 -11.26 -0.73
CA PRO A 172 -5.56 -10.73 0.17
C PRO A 172 -6.98 -10.71 -0.46
N PRO A 173 -8.04 -10.57 0.35
CA PRO A 173 -8.04 -10.36 1.80
C PRO A 173 -7.65 -11.62 2.58
N PHE A 174 -6.95 -11.45 3.71
CA PHE A 174 -6.61 -12.53 4.63
C PHE A 174 -7.51 -12.46 5.86
N THR A 175 -7.99 -13.61 6.33
CA THR A 175 -8.72 -13.67 7.61
C THR A 175 -7.74 -13.76 8.78
N VAL A 176 -8.20 -13.42 9.99
CA VAL A 176 -7.38 -13.58 11.20
C VAL A 176 -7.02 -15.05 11.42
N THR A 177 -7.95 -15.97 11.17
CA THR A 177 -7.73 -17.41 11.32
C THR A 177 -6.65 -17.93 10.37
N ASP A 178 -6.68 -17.50 9.11
CA ASP A 178 -5.65 -17.89 8.12
C ASP A 178 -4.26 -17.40 8.55
N GLU A 179 -4.17 -16.17 9.04
CA GLU A 179 -2.91 -15.59 9.53
C GLU A 179 -2.39 -16.31 10.78
N VAL A 180 -3.27 -16.67 11.72
CA VAL A 180 -2.91 -17.47 12.91
C VAL A 180 -2.36 -18.83 12.50
N ASN A 181 -3.06 -19.53 11.60
CA ASN A 181 -2.62 -20.84 11.12
C ASN A 181 -1.30 -20.77 10.37
N LEU A 182 -1.12 -19.74 9.54
CA LEU A 182 0.12 -19.49 8.81
C LEU A 182 1.28 -19.23 9.76
N PHE A 183 1.12 -18.32 10.74
CA PHE A 183 2.18 -17.98 11.69
C PHE A 183 2.56 -19.16 12.57
N LYS A 184 1.60 -19.99 12.99
CA LYS A 184 1.89 -21.25 13.71
C LYS A 184 2.65 -22.23 12.83
N LYS A 185 2.20 -22.47 11.60
CA LYS A 185 2.84 -23.41 10.66
C LYS A 185 4.28 -23.02 10.36
N LEU A 186 4.54 -21.71 10.23
CA LEU A 186 5.87 -21.19 9.94
C LEU A 186 6.70 -20.96 11.20
N GLU A 187 6.15 -21.18 12.39
CA GLU A 187 6.80 -20.91 13.69
C GLU A 187 7.38 -19.48 13.71
N VAL A 188 6.54 -18.48 13.42
CA VAL A 188 6.99 -17.08 13.33
C VAL A 188 7.29 -16.53 14.72
N ASP A 189 8.52 -16.04 14.90
CA ASP A 189 8.98 -15.38 16.13
C ASP A 189 8.75 -13.86 16.08
N ILE A 190 8.90 -13.22 14.91
CA ILE A 190 8.80 -11.77 14.77
C ILE A 190 8.02 -11.41 13.49
N LEU A 191 7.06 -10.49 13.61
CA LEU A 191 6.36 -9.91 12.46
C LEU A 191 6.91 -8.51 12.16
N VAL A 192 7.47 -8.31 10.96
CA VAL A 192 7.87 -6.99 10.47
C VAL A 192 6.89 -6.51 9.41
N LEU A 193 6.34 -5.31 9.59
CA LEU A 193 5.34 -4.78 8.66
C LEU A 193 5.38 -3.26 8.53
N LYS A 194 4.73 -2.77 7.49
CA LYS A 194 4.44 -1.35 7.28
C LYS A 194 3.14 -0.98 7.95
N ASN A 195 3.06 0.17 8.62
CA ASN A 195 1.79 0.70 9.13
C ASN A 195 0.89 1.18 7.96
N SER A 196 0.35 0.24 7.18
CA SER A 196 -0.57 0.57 6.09
C SER A 196 -1.90 1.13 6.61
N GLY A 197 -2.20 0.93 7.89
CA GLY A 197 -3.50 1.22 8.48
C GLY A 197 -4.66 0.48 7.82
N GLY A 198 -5.87 0.89 8.18
CA GLY A 198 -7.12 0.34 7.65
C GLY A 198 -7.46 -1.06 8.16
N GLU A 199 -8.76 -1.30 8.28
CA GLU A 199 -9.30 -2.50 8.92
C GLU A 199 -9.05 -3.77 8.09
N SER A 200 -9.20 -3.67 6.76
CA SER A 200 -9.00 -4.79 5.83
C SER A 200 -7.58 -5.38 5.82
N SER A 201 -6.59 -4.64 6.33
CA SER A 201 -5.19 -5.07 6.41
C SER A 201 -4.75 -5.47 7.83
N LYS A 202 -5.65 -5.40 8.84
CA LYS A 202 -5.35 -5.60 10.27
C LYS A 202 -5.24 -7.09 10.67
N ALA A 203 -5.60 -8.02 9.78
CA ALA A 203 -5.64 -9.46 10.08
C ALA A 203 -4.32 -10.02 10.64
N LYS A 204 -3.18 -9.72 9.99
CA LYS A 204 -1.83 -10.10 10.47
C LYS A 204 -1.49 -9.52 11.86
N LEU A 205 -1.91 -8.29 12.16
CA LEU A 205 -1.68 -7.68 13.48
C LEU A 205 -2.51 -8.39 14.56
N ARG A 206 -3.77 -8.70 14.26
CA ARG A 206 -4.62 -9.47 15.17
C ARG A 206 -4.05 -10.86 15.43
N ALA A 207 -3.56 -11.54 14.39
CA ALA A 207 -2.93 -12.84 14.53
C ALA A 207 -1.66 -12.78 15.39
N ALA A 208 -0.79 -11.78 15.15
CA ALA A 208 0.39 -11.57 16.00
C ALA A 208 0.00 -11.32 17.46
N ASN A 209 -1.03 -10.52 17.72
CA ASN A 209 -1.52 -10.25 19.07
C ASN A 209 -2.11 -11.50 19.77
N ILE A 210 -2.82 -12.35 19.03
CA ILE A 210 -3.35 -13.64 19.53
C ILE A 210 -2.21 -14.58 19.91
N LEU A 211 -1.17 -14.64 19.07
CA LEU A 211 -0.01 -15.52 19.25
C LEU A 211 1.09 -14.92 20.13
N LYS A 212 0.93 -13.67 20.59
CA LYS A 212 1.94 -12.91 21.34
C LYS A 212 3.27 -12.74 20.60
N ILE A 213 3.23 -12.76 19.27
CA ILE A 213 4.38 -12.52 18.40
C ILE A 213 4.73 -11.02 18.46
N PRO A 214 5.96 -10.65 18.86
CA PRO A 214 6.46 -9.28 18.75
C PRO A 214 6.30 -8.70 17.34
N VAL A 215 5.89 -7.43 17.28
CA VAL A 215 5.70 -6.71 16.01
C VAL A 215 6.72 -5.58 15.91
N ILE A 216 7.43 -5.52 14.80
CA ILE A 216 8.23 -4.36 14.41
C ILE A 216 7.48 -3.64 13.28
N MET A 217 7.01 -2.44 13.58
CA MET A 217 6.13 -1.68 12.70
C MET A 217 6.88 -0.47 12.15
N LEU A 218 7.09 -0.43 10.83
CA LEU A 218 7.57 0.78 10.18
C LEU A 218 6.48 1.85 10.25
N VAL A 219 6.85 3.04 10.75
CA VAL A 219 6.00 4.23 10.72
C VAL A 219 5.81 4.71 9.29
N ARG A 220 4.72 5.43 9.05
CA ARG A 220 4.44 6.00 7.73
C ARG A 220 5.42 7.13 7.43
N PRO A 221 5.70 7.40 6.14
CA PRO A 221 6.27 8.67 5.72
C PRO A 221 5.43 9.85 6.25
N ASP A 222 6.07 11.00 6.45
CA ASP A 222 5.36 12.21 6.82
C ASP A 222 4.53 12.74 5.64
N TYR A 223 3.21 12.77 5.81
CA TYR A 223 2.27 13.30 4.82
C TYR A 223 1.85 14.74 5.14
N SER A 224 2.57 15.44 6.03
CA SER A 224 2.38 16.86 6.28
C SER A 224 2.46 17.66 4.97
N GLY A 225 1.45 18.49 4.73
CA GLY A 225 1.32 19.26 3.49
C GLY A 225 0.70 18.48 2.32
N ILE A 226 0.37 17.19 2.46
CA ILE A 226 -0.39 16.45 1.44
C ILE A 226 -1.89 16.62 1.65
N ASN A 227 -2.60 17.08 0.61
CA ASN A 227 -4.06 17.18 0.62
C ASN A 227 -4.68 15.78 0.63
N SER A 228 -5.34 15.43 1.74
CA SER A 228 -5.87 14.09 1.93
C SER A 228 -7.20 14.04 2.69
N VAL A 229 -7.93 12.97 2.44
CA VAL A 229 -9.14 12.56 3.17
C VAL A 229 -8.94 11.16 3.72
N ASN A 230 -9.62 10.81 4.80
CA ASN A 230 -9.41 9.54 5.48
C ASN A 230 -10.30 8.39 4.95
N SER A 231 -11.25 8.70 4.07
CA SER A 231 -12.25 7.75 3.61
C SER A 231 -12.70 7.97 2.18
N ILE A 232 -13.24 6.91 1.58
CA ILE A 232 -13.90 6.93 0.27
C ILE A 232 -15.10 7.88 0.29
N TYR A 233 -15.81 7.95 1.41
CA TYR A 233 -16.99 8.80 1.56
C TYR A 233 -16.63 10.29 1.40
N GLN A 234 -15.66 10.76 2.19
CA GLN A 234 -15.14 12.13 2.09
C GLN A 234 -14.56 12.44 0.70
N CYS A 235 -13.90 11.48 0.07
CA CYS A 235 -13.41 11.66 -1.31
C CYS A 235 -14.56 11.88 -2.30
N LEU A 236 -15.67 11.15 -2.15
CA LEU A 236 -16.85 11.31 -3.01
C LEU A 236 -17.58 12.64 -2.77
N GLU A 237 -17.62 13.13 -1.53
CA GLU A 237 -18.13 14.48 -1.22
C GLU A 237 -17.29 15.54 -1.93
N TRP A 238 -15.97 15.48 -1.76
CA TRP A 238 -15.02 16.39 -2.42
C TRP A 238 -15.16 16.38 -3.96
N VAL A 239 -15.27 15.19 -4.58
CA VAL A 239 -15.50 15.08 -6.03
C VAL A 239 -16.83 15.74 -6.44
N SER A 240 -17.87 15.60 -5.61
CA SER A 240 -19.19 16.16 -5.91
C SER A 240 -19.21 17.69 -5.82
N GLU A 241 -18.45 18.28 -4.90
CA GLU A 241 -18.27 19.74 -4.81
C GLU A 241 -17.60 20.30 -6.06
N ILE A 242 -16.55 19.63 -6.56
CA ILE A 242 -15.87 20.04 -7.79
C ILE A 242 -16.80 19.95 -9.01
N ASP A 243 -17.61 18.90 -9.12
CA ASP A 243 -18.55 18.75 -10.25
C ASP A 243 -19.64 19.81 -10.23
N LYS A 244 -20.12 20.21 -9.04
CA LYS A 244 -21.10 21.29 -8.87
C LYS A 244 -20.54 22.65 -9.28
N ASN A 245 -19.33 22.99 -8.86
CA ASN A 245 -18.70 24.30 -9.15
C ASN A 245 -18.35 24.51 -10.64
N ARG A 246 -18.66 23.54 -11.50
CA ARG A 246 -18.35 23.56 -12.93
C ARG A 246 -19.61 23.57 -13.82
N LYS A 247 -20.79 23.33 -13.25
CA LYS A 247 -22.09 23.46 -13.92
C LYS A 247 -22.64 24.85 -13.66
#